data_AF-B8M4U4-F1
#
_entry.id   AF-B8M4U4-F1
#
_cell.length_a   1.000
_cell.length_b   1.000
_cell.length_c   1.000
_cell.angle_alpha   90.00
_cell.angle_beta   90.00
_cell.angle_gamma   90.00
#
_symmetry.space_group_name_H-M   'P 1'
#
loop_
_entity.id
_entity.type
_entity.pdbx_description
1 polymer ?
#
loop_
_entity_poly.entity_id
_entity_poly.type
_entity_poly.pdbx_seq_one_letter_code
_entity_poly.pdbx_strand_id
1 'polypeptide(L)'
;MEVLDTIRQRRDDYGRYDDTDGENETQRAMERRDKALSCLPILAFSQDGLEQLQDWLWRRFDDTLESCDFCIRMYHRGKVTLAENLKESYDEEDIEKLMRLLEEWDLKRMKKNLTTALEELNAVPPEKIGLDALRTSSLLAIFECLSSDAMQKNEGLLKEYFDAPFRMIQTKRTLKLTDYVPGLTNFLFDPDLVRNHWATHGWGRFRRPPTTDEFEWAVKDGLTRTLISTSTLQPHLDIAAVYRLWTGLFIIIKRLDKDQITHHLRALDIDPLRLSVEHLPIQSPVLRVLLNTIQLLLEKAPNDFWDAMQTISPQAIAEQVFNNPQFDAYLMEATNDALPSKSPLNDMLSWITPFMSSLKSINQTPACRYIVSQLFKRLQDKRLPPVARFECFHAGIQVLLCTLRTFTNNESSRGSVARVVLSATLEIVKEHINIIVTPEVEGAGDRAQLIINGCMDVISNTLALECQSLKTDYEVLLNYSSMEHGVSTYSPAIWDAVIARLSQTNRDLSTAALKGILELVGLEKFPTKGEDSQEKTHYNVIYGHLTHLSAQIFERLAEFDPEHLDALFGSQDTSCALISALFSADLILSAAVESSKRERSVRERDAILIF
;
A
#
# COMPACT_ATOMS: atom_id res chain seq x y z
N MET A 1 -44.49 -25.01 -16.32
CA MET A 1 -44.86 -24.53 -17.66
C MET A 1 -44.92 -23.00 -17.76
N GLU A 2 -45.66 -22.28 -16.91
CA GLU A 2 -45.76 -20.79 -16.98
C GLU A 2 -44.49 -20.01 -16.57
N VAL A 3 -43.55 -20.63 -15.86
CA VAL A 3 -42.37 -19.94 -15.29
C VAL A 3 -41.30 -19.61 -16.33
N LEU A 4 -41.26 -20.33 -17.46
CA LEU A 4 -40.20 -20.20 -18.48
C LEU A 4 -40.55 -19.19 -19.58
N ASP A 5 -41.77 -18.65 -19.63
CA ASP A 5 -42.20 -17.65 -20.63
C ASP A 5 -41.87 -16.21 -20.23
N THR A 6 -41.42 -15.98 -19.01
CA THR A 6 -41.11 -14.64 -18.49
C THR A 6 -39.70 -14.14 -18.82
N ILE A 7 -38.88 -14.90 -19.57
CA ILE A 7 -37.45 -14.59 -19.78
C ILE A 7 -37.21 -13.49 -20.83
N ARG A 8 -38.21 -13.14 -21.65
CA ARG A 8 -38.06 -12.10 -22.69
C ARG A 8 -38.50 -10.72 -22.18
N GLN A 9 -37.54 -9.89 -21.76
CA GLN A 9 -37.75 -8.43 -21.81
C GLN A 9 -36.47 -7.68 -22.25
N ARG A 10 -36.68 -6.95 -23.35
CA ARG A 10 -35.88 -5.90 -24.02
C ARG A 10 -34.64 -6.32 -24.82
N ARG A 11 -34.72 -5.99 -26.11
CA ARG A 11 -33.79 -6.33 -27.20
C ARG A 11 -32.79 -5.21 -27.52
N ASP A 12 -32.91 -4.06 -26.86
CA ASP A 12 -32.14 -2.86 -27.15
C ASP A 12 -31.94 -2.06 -25.86
N ASP A 13 -30.91 -2.37 -25.07
CA ASP A 13 -30.30 -1.36 -24.18
C ASP A 13 -28.89 -1.79 -23.74
N TYR A 14 -27.86 -1.28 -24.43
CA TYR A 14 -26.48 -1.31 -23.93
C TYR A 14 -26.23 -0.21 -22.88
N GLY A 15 -27.24 0.13 -22.09
CA GLY A 15 -27.23 1.29 -21.21
C GLY A 15 -28.02 1.08 -19.92
N ARG A 16 -27.29 1.14 -18.80
CA ARG A 16 -27.74 1.67 -17.50
C ARG A 16 -28.83 0.88 -16.77
N TYR A 17 -28.39 0.06 -15.80
CA TYR A 17 -29.19 -0.27 -14.62
C TYR A 17 -28.68 0.59 -13.46
N ASP A 18 -29.24 1.79 -13.32
CA ASP A 18 -28.90 2.72 -12.24
C ASP A 18 -30.18 3.50 -11.86
N ASP A 19 -31.25 2.76 -11.56
CA ASP A 19 -32.52 3.28 -11.03
C ASP A 19 -33.03 2.37 -9.90
N THR A 20 -33.70 2.96 -8.91
CA THR A 20 -34.17 2.34 -7.65
C THR A 20 -35.21 1.22 -7.82
N ASP A 21 -35.71 0.97 -9.04
CA ASP A 21 -36.58 -0.19 -9.38
C ASP A 21 -35.77 -1.47 -9.74
N GLY A 22 -34.46 -1.36 -9.94
CA GLY A 22 -33.59 -2.45 -10.39
C GLY A 22 -33.41 -3.60 -9.39
N GLU A 23 -33.56 -3.35 -8.09
CA GLU A 23 -33.43 -4.38 -7.05
C GLU A 23 -34.58 -5.41 -7.12
N ASN A 24 -35.82 -4.95 -7.35
CA ASN A 24 -36.99 -5.82 -7.48
C ASN A 24 -36.95 -6.65 -8.77
N GLU A 25 -36.46 -6.10 -9.88
CA GLU A 25 -36.31 -6.84 -11.14
C GLU A 25 -35.20 -7.89 -11.07
N THR A 26 -34.08 -7.56 -10.42
CA THR A 26 -32.96 -8.48 -10.20
C THR A 26 -33.38 -9.66 -9.32
N GLN A 27 -34.11 -9.40 -8.24
CA GLN A 27 -34.63 -10.46 -7.37
C GLN A 27 -35.59 -11.39 -8.12
N ARG A 28 -36.53 -10.84 -8.90
CA ARG A 28 -37.42 -11.64 -9.76
C ARG A 28 -36.66 -12.44 -10.81
N ALA A 29 -35.54 -11.93 -11.31
CA ALA A 29 -34.69 -12.67 -12.24
C ALA A 29 -33.98 -13.85 -11.56
N MET A 30 -33.51 -13.67 -10.32
CA MET A 30 -32.94 -14.74 -9.50
C MET A 30 -33.97 -15.83 -9.19
N GLU A 31 -35.20 -15.47 -8.79
CA GLU A 31 -36.27 -16.44 -8.55
C GLU A 31 -36.63 -17.24 -9.83
N ARG A 32 -36.65 -16.58 -10.99
CA ARG A 32 -36.89 -17.24 -12.28
C ARG A 32 -35.76 -18.21 -12.62
N ARG A 33 -34.51 -17.81 -12.41
CA ARG A 33 -33.33 -18.67 -12.56
C ARG A 33 -33.47 -19.91 -11.69
N ASP A 34 -33.75 -19.75 -10.41
CA ASP A 34 -33.79 -20.87 -9.46
C ASP A 34 -34.87 -21.88 -9.81
N LYS A 35 -36.07 -21.40 -10.17
CA LYS A 35 -37.14 -22.27 -10.67
C LYS A 35 -36.73 -22.99 -11.96
N ALA A 36 -36.08 -22.31 -12.90
CA ALA A 36 -35.64 -22.94 -14.15
C ALA A 36 -34.58 -24.02 -13.90
N LEU A 37 -33.59 -23.74 -13.05
CA LEU A 37 -32.51 -24.67 -12.71
C LEU A 37 -33.00 -25.86 -11.89
N SER A 38 -34.01 -25.68 -11.03
CA SER A 38 -34.64 -26.79 -10.28
C SER A 38 -35.29 -27.86 -11.17
N CYS A 39 -35.50 -27.58 -12.46
CA CYS A 39 -36.00 -28.57 -13.42
C CYS A 39 -34.89 -29.44 -14.02
N LEU A 40 -33.62 -29.03 -13.95
CA LEU A 40 -32.50 -29.75 -14.57
C LEU A 40 -32.25 -31.17 -14.01
N PRO A 41 -32.55 -31.51 -12.74
CA PRO A 41 -32.40 -32.89 -12.26
C PRO A 41 -33.20 -33.92 -13.05
N ILE A 42 -34.26 -33.51 -13.77
CA ILE A 42 -35.01 -34.43 -14.65
C ILE A 42 -34.14 -35.08 -15.73
N LEU A 43 -33.03 -34.45 -16.09
CA LEU A 43 -32.07 -34.91 -17.09
C LEU A 43 -31.26 -36.12 -16.62
N ALA A 44 -31.19 -36.37 -15.31
CA ALA A 44 -30.49 -37.53 -14.76
C ALA A 44 -31.33 -38.82 -14.78
N PHE A 45 -32.65 -38.74 -15.03
CA PHE A 45 -33.54 -39.91 -14.99
C PHE A 45 -33.68 -40.54 -16.38
N SER A 46 -33.65 -41.87 -16.43
CA SER A 46 -33.74 -42.68 -17.67
C SER A 46 -35.05 -43.48 -17.77
N GLN A 47 -36.19 -42.92 -17.34
CA GLN A 47 -37.49 -43.59 -17.43
C GLN A 47 -38.13 -43.43 -18.82
N ASP A 48 -38.81 -44.49 -19.28
CA ASP A 48 -39.55 -44.51 -20.54
C ASP A 48 -40.60 -43.37 -20.59
N GLY A 49 -40.51 -42.52 -21.61
CA GLY A 49 -41.42 -41.39 -21.84
C GLY A 49 -40.91 -40.02 -21.37
N LEU A 50 -39.74 -39.93 -20.72
CA LEU A 50 -39.14 -38.65 -20.32
C LEU A 50 -38.38 -37.93 -21.45
N GLU A 51 -38.01 -38.64 -22.52
CA GLU A 51 -37.16 -38.10 -23.61
C GLU A 51 -37.74 -36.83 -24.24
N GLN A 52 -39.05 -36.79 -24.50
CA GLN A 52 -39.69 -35.60 -25.10
C GLN A 52 -39.60 -34.37 -24.20
N LEU A 53 -39.68 -34.57 -22.88
CA LEU A 53 -39.59 -33.49 -21.90
C LEU A 53 -38.14 -33.01 -21.73
N GLN A 54 -37.18 -33.94 -21.74
CA GLN A 54 -35.75 -33.62 -21.71
C GLN A 54 -35.33 -32.85 -22.97
N ASP A 55 -35.75 -33.30 -24.16
CA ASP A 55 -35.52 -32.61 -25.43
C ASP A 55 -36.12 -31.21 -25.45
N TRP A 56 -37.36 -31.08 -24.95
CA TRP A 56 -38.02 -29.78 -24.83
C TRP A 56 -37.25 -28.84 -23.90
N LEU A 57 -36.79 -29.36 -22.75
CA LEU A 57 -36.02 -28.60 -21.78
C LEU A 57 -34.70 -28.11 -22.39
N TRP A 58 -33.96 -29.00 -23.05
CA TRP A 58 -32.72 -28.65 -23.72
C TRP A 58 -32.90 -27.56 -24.76
N ARG A 59 -33.89 -27.69 -25.65
CA ARG A 59 -34.19 -26.66 -26.65
C ARG A 59 -34.52 -25.32 -26.01
N ARG A 60 -35.26 -25.32 -24.90
CA ARG A 60 -35.63 -24.07 -24.22
C ARG A 60 -34.43 -23.36 -23.61
N PHE A 61 -33.50 -24.11 -22.99
CA PHE A 61 -32.25 -23.52 -22.51
C PHE A 61 -31.37 -23.05 -23.69
N ASP A 62 -31.27 -23.83 -24.76
CA ASP A 62 -30.53 -23.46 -25.99
C ASP A 62 -31.02 -22.10 -26.53
N ASP A 63 -32.32 -21.98 -26.82
CA ASP A 63 -32.96 -20.76 -27.31
C ASP A 63 -32.73 -19.55 -26.39
N THR A 64 -32.72 -19.79 -25.07
CA THR A 64 -32.59 -18.74 -24.06
C THR A 64 -31.15 -18.25 -23.96
N LEU A 65 -30.19 -19.18 -23.91
CA LEU A 65 -28.76 -18.85 -23.80
C LEU A 65 -28.22 -18.25 -25.10
N GLU A 66 -28.76 -18.65 -26.25
CA GLU A 66 -28.41 -18.06 -27.56
C GLU A 66 -29.01 -16.67 -27.81
N SER A 67 -29.84 -16.14 -26.91
CA SER A 67 -30.52 -14.86 -27.11
C SER A 67 -30.29 -13.82 -26.01
N CYS A 68 -29.66 -14.16 -24.88
CA CYS A 68 -29.49 -13.24 -23.76
C CYS A 68 -28.19 -13.49 -22.96
N ASP A 69 -27.32 -12.48 -22.86
CA ASP A 69 -26.07 -12.53 -22.10
C ASP A 69 -26.29 -12.58 -20.58
N PHE A 70 -27.33 -11.92 -20.08
CA PHE A 70 -27.71 -11.99 -18.67
C PHE A 70 -28.14 -13.40 -18.28
N CYS A 71 -28.90 -14.09 -19.14
CA CYS A 71 -29.31 -15.48 -18.91
C CYS A 71 -28.10 -16.43 -18.86
N ILE A 72 -27.10 -16.23 -19.73
CA ILE A 72 -25.84 -16.98 -19.68
C ILE A 72 -25.17 -16.85 -18.32
N ARG A 73 -25.00 -15.61 -17.82
CA ARG A 73 -24.36 -15.39 -16.51
C ARG A 73 -25.14 -16.04 -15.38
N MET A 74 -26.45 -15.84 -15.36
CA MET A 74 -27.32 -16.43 -14.33
C MET A 74 -27.35 -17.95 -14.38
N TYR A 75 -27.29 -18.55 -15.57
CA TYR A 75 -27.21 -20.00 -15.75
C TYR A 75 -25.90 -20.57 -15.19
N HIS A 76 -24.74 -20.08 -15.65
CA HIS A 76 -23.44 -20.60 -15.19
C HIS A 76 -23.21 -20.36 -13.70
N ARG A 77 -23.62 -19.20 -13.17
CA ARG A 77 -23.55 -18.92 -11.74
C ARG A 77 -24.51 -19.80 -10.94
N GLY A 78 -25.75 -19.95 -11.40
CA GLY A 78 -26.77 -20.72 -10.69
C GLY A 78 -26.53 -22.23 -10.69
N LYS A 79 -25.76 -22.77 -11.65
CA LYS A 79 -25.33 -24.18 -11.64
C LYS A 79 -24.56 -24.56 -10.37
N VAL A 80 -23.75 -23.65 -9.83
CA VAL A 80 -23.03 -23.86 -8.57
C VAL A 80 -24.01 -23.97 -7.41
N THR A 81 -24.98 -23.06 -7.32
CA THR A 81 -26.04 -23.09 -6.30
C THR A 81 -26.92 -24.34 -6.42
N LEU A 82 -27.22 -24.77 -7.65
CA LEU A 82 -27.97 -26.01 -7.89
C LEU A 82 -27.22 -27.22 -7.32
N ALA A 83 -25.92 -27.34 -7.60
CA ALA A 83 -25.11 -28.44 -7.09
C ALA A 83 -25.10 -28.48 -5.55
N GLU A 84 -24.95 -27.34 -4.89
CA GLU A 84 -25.01 -27.26 -3.42
C GLU A 84 -26.39 -27.68 -2.88
N ASN A 85 -27.49 -27.17 -3.47
CA ASN A 85 -28.84 -27.52 -3.03
C ASN A 85 -29.15 -29.01 -3.20
N LEU A 86 -28.58 -29.67 -4.21
CA LEU A 86 -28.78 -31.10 -4.44
C LEU A 86 -28.10 -31.98 -3.39
N LYS A 87 -27.04 -31.50 -2.72
CA LYS A 87 -26.34 -32.27 -1.67
C LYS A 87 -27.23 -32.61 -0.47
N GLU A 88 -28.33 -31.90 -0.28
CA GLU A 88 -29.30 -32.20 0.80
C GLU A 88 -30.10 -33.47 0.54
N SER A 89 -30.27 -33.85 -0.73
CA SER A 89 -31.24 -34.89 -1.15
C SER A 89 -30.64 -36.02 -1.98
N TYR A 90 -29.44 -35.84 -2.53
CA TYR A 90 -28.79 -36.77 -3.44
C TYR A 90 -27.35 -37.06 -2.99
N ASP A 91 -26.82 -38.21 -3.43
CA ASP A 91 -25.42 -38.54 -3.17
C ASP A 91 -24.47 -37.75 -4.10
N GLU A 92 -23.22 -37.64 -3.68
CA GLU A 92 -22.20 -36.86 -4.40
C GLU A 92 -21.95 -37.41 -5.81
N GLU A 93 -22.03 -38.74 -5.97
CA GLU A 93 -21.79 -39.41 -7.25
C GLU A 93 -22.86 -39.05 -8.30
N ASP A 94 -24.15 -39.03 -7.93
CA ASP A 94 -25.21 -38.67 -8.87
C ASP A 94 -25.23 -37.18 -9.19
N ILE A 95 -24.87 -36.33 -8.22
CA ILE A 95 -24.69 -34.88 -8.45
C ILE A 95 -23.56 -34.66 -9.45
N GLU A 96 -22.40 -35.32 -9.27
CA GLU A 96 -21.29 -35.23 -10.21
C GLU A 96 -21.68 -35.67 -11.63
N LYS A 97 -22.43 -36.78 -11.76
CA LYS A 97 -22.91 -37.26 -13.06
C LYS A 97 -23.81 -36.22 -13.75
N LEU A 98 -24.76 -35.63 -13.03
CA LEU A 98 -25.63 -34.58 -13.57
C LEU A 98 -24.81 -33.37 -14.01
N MET A 99 -23.88 -32.90 -13.16
CA MET A 99 -23.07 -31.71 -13.47
C MET A 99 -22.19 -31.93 -14.70
N ARG A 100 -21.58 -33.12 -14.85
CA ARG A 100 -20.82 -33.50 -16.05
C ARG A 100 -21.71 -33.51 -17.30
N LEU A 101 -22.93 -34.05 -17.20
CA LEU A 101 -23.88 -34.07 -18.32
C LEU A 101 -24.27 -32.65 -18.76
N LEU A 102 -24.49 -31.72 -17.81
CA LEU A 102 -24.74 -30.31 -18.12
C LEU A 102 -23.51 -29.66 -18.80
N GLU A 103 -22.32 -29.91 -18.28
CA GLU A 103 -21.07 -29.37 -18.83
C GLU A 103 -20.78 -29.88 -20.25
N GLU A 104 -20.98 -31.16 -20.52
CA GLU A 104 -20.80 -31.74 -21.85
C GLU A 104 -21.75 -31.11 -22.87
N TRP A 105 -23.01 -30.90 -22.48
CA TRP A 105 -23.99 -30.21 -23.31
C TRP A 105 -23.59 -28.76 -23.58
N ASP A 106 -23.19 -28.02 -22.56
CA ASP A 106 -22.70 -26.64 -22.69
C ASP A 106 -21.50 -26.53 -23.63
N LEU A 107 -20.50 -27.40 -23.44
CA LEU A 107 -19.31 -27.45 -24.29
C LEU A 107 -19.67 -27.76 -25.75
N LYS A 108 -20.63 -28.66 -25.99
CA LYS A 108 -21.09 -29.00 -27.34
C LYS A 108 -21.77 -27.81 -28.02
N ARG A 109 -22.67 -27.10 -27.32
CA ARG A 109 -23.32 -25.87 -27.84
C ARG A 109 -22.26 -24.81 -28.13
N MET A 110 -21.40 -24.50 -27.16
CA MET A 110 -20.39 -23.45 -27.29
C MET A 110 -19.45 -23.73 -28.47
N LYS A 111 -18.92 -24.95 -28.61
CA LYS A 111 -18.05 -25.32 -29.74
C LYS A 111 -18.72 -25.07 -31.09
N LYS A 112 -19.96 -25.54 -31.27
CA LYS A 112 -20.74 -25.34 -32.50
C LYS A 112 -20.85 -23.85 -32.84
N ASN A 113 -21.22 -23.02 -31.87
CA ASN A 113 -21.47 -21.60 -32.10
C ASN A 113 -20.17 -20.78 -32.26
N LEU A 114 -19.07 -21.19 -31.61
CA LEU A 114 -17.74 -20.61 -31.81
C LEU A 114 -17.15 -20.96 -33.19
N THR A 115 -17.34 -22.21 -33.66
CA THR A 115 -16.97 -22.58 -35.03
C THR A 115 -17.76 -21.75 -36.04
N THR A 116 -19.07 -21.60 -35.81
CA THR A 116 -19.92 -20.74 -36.65
C THR A 116 -19.43 -19.28 -36.61
N ALA A 117 -19.05 -18.77 -35.44
CA ALA A 117 -18.51 -17.41 -35.30
C ALA A 117 -17.23 -17.22 -36.13
N LEU A 118 -16.34 -18.20 -36.15
CA LEU A 118 -15.12 -18.16 -36.95
C LEU A 118 -15.43 -18.19 -38.46
N GLU A 119 -16.37 -19.01 -38.89
CA GLU A 119 -16.83 -19.04 -40.29
C GLU A 119 -17.43 -17.69 -40.72
N GLU A 120 -18.28 -17.09 -39.88
CA GLU A 120 -18.88 -15.77 -40.11
C GLU A 120 -17.80 -14.69 -40.25
N LEU A 121 -16.81 -14.67 -39.35
CA LEU A 121 -15.73 -13.68 -39.37
C LEU A 121 -14.79 -13.85 -40.58
N ASN A 122 -14.52 -15.08 -41.01
CA ASN A 122 -13.71 -15.36 -42.19
C ASN A 122 -14.43 -15.02 -43.51
N ALA A 123 -15.76 -15.04 -43.52
CA ALA A 123 -16.57 -14.68 -44.69
C ALA A 123 -16.64 -13.16 -44.93
N VAL A 124 -16.20 -12.34 -43.95
CA VAL A 124 -16.31 -10.89 -43.98
C VAL A 124 -14.94 -10.26 -44.30
N PRO A 125 -14.88 -9.20 -45.15
CA PRO A 125 -13.63 -8.50 -45.44
C PRO A 125 -12.96 -7.94 -44.18
N PRO A 126 -11.61 -7.87 -44.12
CA PRO A 126 -10.88 -7.41 -42.94
C PRO A 126 -11.35 -6.05 -42.39
N GLU A 127 -11.77 -5.13 -43.27
CA GLU A 127 -12.24 -3.80 -42.88
C GLU A 127 -13.61 -3.81 -42.24
N LYS A 128 -14.36 -4.92 -42.29
CA LYS A 128 -15.71 -5.09 -41.72
C LYS A 128 -15.75 -6.03 -40.52
N ILE A 129 -14.63 -6.70 -40.21
CA ILE A 129 -14.52 -7.54 -39.00
C ILE A 129 -14.80 -6.69 -37.75
N GLY A 130 -15.64 -7.22 -36.86
CA GLY A 130 -16.08 -6.58 -35.63
C GLY A 130 -17.27 -7.31 -35.01
N LEU A 131 -17.79 -6.77 -33.90
CA LEU A 131 -18.93 -7.36 -33.18
C LEU A 131 -20.19 -7.45 -34.06
N ASP A 132 -20.42 -6.43 -34.90
CA ASP A 132 -21.60 -6.34 -35.78
C ASP A 132 -21.56 -7.35 -36.95
N ALA A 133 -20.42 -8.02 -37.16
CA ALA A 133 -20.27 -9.05 -38.20
C ALA A 133 -20.84 -10.41 -37.75
N LEU A 134 -21.07 -10.60 -36.45
CA LEU A 134 -21.54 -11.84 -35.88
C LEU A 134 -23.05 -11.83 -35.67
N ARG A 135 -23.67 -12.99 -35.83
CA ARG A 135 -25.03 -13.21 -35.32
C ARG A 135 -25.03 -13.20 -33.80
N THR A 136 -26.19 -12.91 -33.21
CA THR A 136 -26.36 -12.84 -31.75
C THR A 136 -25.88 -14.10 -31.04
N SER A 137 -26.25 -15.29 -31.53
CA SER A 137 -25.84 -16.57 -30.92
C SER A 137 -24.32 -16.80 -30.96
N SER A 138 -23.68 -16.47 -32.08
CA SER A 138 -22.22 -16.55 -32.24
C SER A 138 -21.48 -15.57 -31.33
N LEU A 139 -21.96 -14.34 -31.20
CA LEU A 139 -21.41 -13.37 -30.26
C LEU A 139 -21.60 -13.83 -28.80
N LEU A 140 -22.79 -14.33 -28.46
CA LEU A 140 -23.09 -14.81 -27.12
C LEU A 140 -22.30 -16.06 -26.74
N ALA A 141 -21.93 -16.91 -27.70
CA ALA A 141 -21.03 -18.04 -27.44
C ALA A 141 -19.63 -17.58 -26.99
N ILE A 142 -19.13 -16.46 -27.52
CA ILE A 142 -17.87 -15.84 -27.06
C ILE A 142 -18.03 -15.36 -25.62
N PHE A 143 -19.14 -14.70 -25.27
CA PHE A 143 -19.43 -14.27 -23.90
C PHE A 143 -19.63 -15.46 -22.94
N GLU A 144 -20.26 -16.52 -23.42
CA GLU A 144 -20.49 -17.73 -22.65
C GLU A 144 -19.18 -18.45 -22.32
N CYS A 145 -18.25 -18.52 -23.28
CA CYS A 145 -16.90 -19.03 -23.06
C CYS A 145 -16.19 -18.29 -21.91
N LEU A 146 -16.36 -16.97 -21.80
CA LEU A 146 -15.81 -16.16 -20.70
C LEU A 146 -16.49 -16.43 -19.34
N SER A 147 -17.70 -16.98 -19.34
CA SER A 147 -18.50 -17.26 -18.14
C SER A 147 -18.41 -18.73 -17.69
N SER A 148 -18.02 -19.63 -18.59
CA SER A 148 -17.98 -21.08 -18.35
C SER A 148 -16.67 -21.52 -17.71
N ASP A 149 -16.73 -22.04 -16.49
CA ASP A 149 -15.56 -22.55 -15.77
C ASP A 149 -14.89 -23.73 -16.50
N ALA A 150 -15.67 -24.67 -17.03
CA ALA A 150 -15.17 -25.82 -17.80
C ALA A 150 -14.35 -25.40 -19.02
N MET A 151 -14.79 -24.37 -19.73
CA MET A 151 -14.05 -23.82 -20.87
C MET A 151 -12.77 -23.10 -20.41
N GLN A 152 -12.87 -22.29 -19.36
CA GLN A 152 -11.73 -21.53 -18.81
C GLN A 152 -10.63 -22.42 -18.19
N LYS A 153 -10.97 -23.65 -17.77
CA LYS A 153 -10.01 -24.64 -17.25
C LYS A 153 -9.30 -25.42 -18.35
N ASN A 154 -9.71 -25.32 -19.61
CA ASN A 154 -9.18 -26.14 -20.70
C ASN A 154 -8.49 -25.30 -21.79
N GLU A 155 -7.17 -25.17 -21.66
CA GLU A 155 -6.34 -24.41 -22.60
C GLU A 155 -6.42 -24.94 -24.05
N GLY A 156 -6.59 -26.27 -24.22
CA GLY A 156 -6.74 -26.87 -25.53
C GLY A 156 -8.00 -26.39 -26.24
N LEU A 157 -9.13 -26.35 -25.53
CA LEU A 157 -10.41 -25.88 -26.07
C LEU A 157 -10.40 -24.38 -26.37
N LEU A 158 -9.78 -23.57 -25.50
CA LEU A 158 -9.63 -22.14 -25.74
C LEU A 158 -8.84 -21.86 -27.03
N LYS A 159 -7.70 -22.55 -27.21
CA LYS A 159 -6.88 -22.43 -28.42
C LYS A 159 -7.61 -22.88 -29.69
N GLU A 160 -8.33 -23.99 -29.61
CA GLU A 160 -9.00 -24.58 -30.77
C GLU A 160 -10.22 -23.78 -31.22
N TYR A 161 -11.06 -23.32 -30.28
CA TYR A 161 -12.37 -22.75 -30.62
C TYR A 161 -12.51 -21.26 -30.30
N PHE A 162 -11.85 -20.74 -29.26
CA PHE A 162 -12.10 -19.38 -28.75
C PHE A 162 -11.12 -18.33 -29.29
N ASP A 163 -9.83 -18.62 -29.34
CA ASP A 163 -8.79 -17.61 -29.57
C ASP A 163 -8.91 -16.88 -30.91
N ALA A 164 -9.16 -17.64 -31.98
CA ALA A 164 -9.28 -17.07 -33.32
C ALA A 164 -10.47 -16.08 -33.42
N PRO A 165 -11.73 -16.48 -33.13
CA PRO A 165 -12.83 -15.53 -33.18
C PRO A 165 -12.67 -14.39 -32.18
N PHE A 166 -12.19 -14.67 -30.96
CA PHE A 166 -11.97 -13.65 -29.93
C PHE A 166 -10.95 -12.58 -30.36
N ARG A 167 -9.85 -12.97 -30.99
CA ARG A 167 -8.83 -12.03 -31.50
C ARG A 167 -9.37 -11.19 -32.65
N MET A 168 -10.13 -11.79 -33.56
CA MET A 168 -10.69 -11.10 -34.73
C MET A 168 -11.68 -9.99 -34.33
N ILE A 169 -12.59 -10.25 -33.41
CA ILE A 169 -13.61 -9.26 -33.00
C ILE A 169 -13.03 -8.05 -32.25
N GLN A 170 -11.82 -8.15 -31.72
CA GLN A 170 -11.18 -7.11 -30.92
C GLN A 170 -10.36 -6.09 -31.73
N THR A 171 -10.26 -6.27 -33.05
CA THR A 171 -9.43 -5.42 -33.94
C THR A 171 -9.83 -3.95 -33.96
N LYS A 172 -11.13 -3.65 -33.87
CA LYS A 172 -11.64 -2.26 -33.90
C LYS A 172 -12.08 -1.74 -32.54
N ARG A 173 -12.71 -2.59 -31.73
CA ARG A 173 -13.27 -2.22 -30.43
C ARG A 173 -13.08 -3.38 -29.47
N THR A 174 -12.58 -3.08 -28.28
CA THR A 174 -12.45 -4.07 -27.22
C THR A 174 -13.83 -4.53 -26.74
N LEU A 175 -14.01 -5.85 -26.64
CA LEU A 175 -15.20 -6.46 -26.06
C LEU A 175 -15.39 -5.93 -24.63
N LYS A 176 -16.58 -5.45 -24.31
CA LYS A 176 -16.91 -4.87 -23.00
C LYS A 176 -17.80 -5.83 -22.22
N LEU A 177 -17.55 -5.92 -20.92
CA LEU A 177 -18.39 -6.64 -19.98
C LEU A 177 -19.05 -5.65 -19.02
N THR A 178 -20.24 -6.01 -18.55
CA THR A 178 -21.00 -5.26 -17.52
C THR A 178 -20.69 -5.74 -16.11
N ASP A 179 -20.33 -7.02 -15.96
CA ASP A 179 -20.11 -7.70 -14.68
C ASP A 179 -18.77 -8.45 -14.69
N TYR A 180 -18.29 -8.80 -13.50
CA TYR A 180 -17.13 -9.68 -13.35
C TYR A 180 -17.50 -11.10 -13.80
N VAL A 181 -16.65 -11.73 -14.61
CA VAL A 181 -16.82 -13.11 -15.09
C VAL A 181 -15.50 -13.88 -14.92
N PRO A 182 -15.52 -15.22 -14.77
CA PRO A 182 -14.31 -16.03 -14.58
C PRO A 182 -13.18 -15.73 -15.58
N GLY A 183 -13.52 -15.53 -16.86
CA GLY A 183 -12.54 -15.21 -17.90
C GLY A 183 -11.78 -13.91 -17.66
N LEU A 184 -12.37 -12.91 -16.99
CA LEU A 184 -11.63 -11.69 -16.63
C LEU A 184 -10.49 -11.99 -15.66
N THR A 185 -10.69 -12.88 -14.69
CA THR A 185 -9.67 -13.21 -13.69
C THR A 185 -8.67 -14.21 -14.24
N ASN A 186 -9.12 -15.29 -14.90
CA ASN A 186 -8.24 -16.31 -15.45
C ASN A 186 -7.27 -15.71 -16.47
N PHE A 187 -7.78 -14.85 -17.36
CA PHE A 187 -6.94 -14.22 -18.37
C PHE A 187 -5.96 -13.17 -17.82
N LEU A 188 -6.16 -12.62 -16.60
CA LEU A 188 -5.13 -11.77 -15.96
C LEU A 188 -3.82 -12.51 -15.72
N PHE A 189 -3.87 -13.84 -15.59
CA PHE A 189 -2.71 -14.68 -15.27
C PHE A 189 -2.22 -15.52 -16.47
N ASP A 190 -2.94 -15.42 -17.59
CA ASP A 190 -2.70 -16.20 -18.80
C ASP A 190 -1.43 -15.75 -19.55
N PRO A 191 -0.63 -16.67 -20.10
CA PRO A 191 0.53 -16.34 -20.91
C PRO A 191 0.21 -15.76 -22.30
N ASP A 192 -1.00 -15.97 -22.84
CA ASP A 192 -1.43 -15.35 -24.11
C ASP A 192 -1.64 -13.84 -23.92
N LEU A 193 -0.87 -13.06 -24.68
CA LEU A 193 -0.85 -11.60 -24.57
C LEU A 193 -2.18 -10.95 -24.95
N VAL A 194 -2.97 -11.55 -25.85
CA VAL A 194 -4.26 -10.99 -26.28
C VAL A 194 -5.29 -11.14 -25.17
N ARG A 195 -5.38 -12.34 -24.59
CA ARG A 195 -6.23 -12.63 -23.43
C ARG A 195 -5.84 -11.74 -22.24
N ASN A 196 -4.54 -11.70 -21.92
CA ASN A 196 -4.01 -10.90 -20.81
C ASN A 196 -4.28 -9.40 -20.96
N HIS A 197 -4.04 -8.84 -22.14
CA HIS A 197 -4.28 -7.44 -22.41
C HIS A 197 -5.76 -7.08 -22.28
N TRP A 198 -6.64 -7.93 -22.82
CA TRP A 198 -8.08 -7.76 -22.70
C TRP A 198 -8.54 -7.77 -21.24
N ALA A 199 -8.06 -8.72 -20.44
CA ALA A 199 -8.40 -8.85 -19.02
C ALA A 199 -7.91 -7.66 -18.19
N THR A 200 -6.67 -7.23 -18.42
CA THR A 200 -6.07 -6.05 -17.79
C THR A 200 -6.90 -4.80 -18.06
N HIS A 201 -7.28 -4.59 -19.32
CA HIS A 201 -8.14 -3.46 -19.71
C HIS A 201 -9.55 -3.62 -19.12
N GLY A 202 -10.11 -4.83 -19.10
CA GLY A 202 -11.43 -5.17 -18.56
C GLY A 202 -11.57 -4.81 -17.08
N TRP A 203 -10.68 -5.33 -16.23
CA TRP A 203 -10.60 -4.98 -14.81
C TRP A 203 -10.40 -3.48 -14.58
N GLY A 204 -9.63 -2.82 -15.46
CA GLY A 204 -9.41 -1.38 -15.44
C GLY A 204 -10.70 -0.55 -15.58
N ARG A 205 -11.76 -1.06 -16.21
CA ARG A 205 -13.01 -0.31 -16.44
C ARG A 205 -13.93 -0.24 -15.24
N PHE A 206 -13.90 -1.27 -14.38
CA PHE A 206 -14.77 -1.31 -13.21
C PHE A 206 -14.36 -0.22 -12.21
N ARG A 207 -15.34 0.53 -11.72
CA ARG A 207 -15.15 1.56 -10.70
C ARG A 207 -15.49 1.08 -9.29
N ARG A 208 -16.32 0.05 -9.19
CA ARG A 208 -16.74 -0.58 -7.93
C ARG A 208 -15.93 -1.85 -7.64
N PRO A 209 -15.74 -2.22 -6.37
CA PRO A 209 -15.30 -3.56 -6.00
C PRO A 209 -16.30 -4.62 -6.49
N PRO A 210 -15.86 -5.89 -6.68
CA PRO A 210 -16.77 -7.01 -6.86
C PRO A 210 -17.64 -7.18 -5.61
N THR A 211 -18.89 -7.62 -5.78
CA THR A 211 -19.70 -8.09 -4.65
C THR A 211 -19.17 -9.43 -4.14
N THR A 212 -19.58 -9.86 -2.94
CA THR A 212 -19.22 -11.18 -2.40
C THR A 212 -19.51 -12.30 -3.39
N ASP A 213 -20.69 -12.29 -4.00
CA ASP A 213 -21.06 -13.31 -4.97
C ASP A 213 -20.21 -13.27 -6.25
N GLU A 214 -19.87 -12.08 -6.74
CA GLU A 214 -18.99 -11.93 -7.89
C GLU A 214 -17.57 -12.37 -7.56
N PHE A 215 -17.09 -12.11 -6.33
CA PHE A 215 -15.80 -12.58 -5.88
C PHE A 215 -15.75 -14.11 -5.86
N GLU A 216 -16.72 -14.74 -5.22
CA GLU A 216 -16.81 -16.21 -5.13
C GLU A 216 -16.92 -16.87 -6.50
N TRP A 217 -17.75 -16.32 -7.39
CA TRP A 217 -17.99 -16.91 -8.71
C TRP A 217 -16.87 -16.59 -9.73
N ALA A 218 -16.41 -15.34 -9.81
CA ALA A 218 -15.57 -14.87 -10.91
C ALA A 218 -14.10 -14.65 -10.54
N VAL A 219 -13.76 -14.51 -9.26
CA VAL A 219 -12.39 -14.14 -8.82
C VAL A 219 -11.68 -15.30 -8.12
N LYS A 220 -12.37 -15.93 -7.15
CA LYS A 220 -11.79 -16.89 -6.21
C LYS A 220 -11.04 -18.03 -6.89
N ASP A 221 -11.71 -18.83 -7.72
CA ASP A 221 -11.13 -20.05 -8.29
C ASP A 221 -9.90 -19.76 -9.18
N GLY A 222 -10.00 -18.76 -10.06
CA GLY A 222 -8.89 -18.37 -10.95
C GLY A 222 -7.68 -17.84 -10.19
N LEU A 223 -7.93 -17.04 -9.15
CA LEU A 223 -6.87 -16.53 -8.28
C LEU A 223 -6.24 -17.67 -7.46
N THR A 224 -7.03 -18.53 -6.83
CA THR A 224 -6.55 -19.68 -6.05
C THR A 224 -5.68 -20.61 -6.89
N ARG A 225 -6.11 -20.96 -8.12
CA ARG A 225 -5.29 -21.79 -9.03
C ARG A 225 -3.94 -21.16 -9.35
N THR A 226 -3.92 -19.85 -9.55
CA THR A 226 -2.67 -19.12 -9.83
C THR A 226 -1.77 -19.04 -8.60
N LEU A 227 -2.33 -18.81 -7.41
CA LEU A 227 -1.58 -18.82 -6.15
C LEU A 227 -0.94 -20.19 -5.87
N ILE A 228 -1.68 -21.28 -6.11
CA ILE A 228 -1.17 -22.64 -5.93
C ILE A 228 -0.01 -22.92 -6.89
N SER A 229 -0.15 -22.56 -8.17
CA SER A 229 0.88 -22.82 -9.18
C SER A 229 2.13 -21.94 -9.03
N THR A 230 2.04 -20.86 -8.26
CA THR A 230 3.15 -19.93 -7.99
C THR A 230 3.60 -19.95 -6.53
N SER A 231 3.12 -20.90 -5.73
CA SER A 231 3.53 -21.05 -4.33
C SER A 231 5.02 -21.37 -4.22
N THR A 232 5.66 -20.91 -3.14
CA THR A 232 7.06 -21.22 -2.81
C THR A 232 7.31 -22.71 -2.57
N LEU A 233 6.27 -23.51 -2.37
CA LEU A 233 6.33 -24.96 -2.26
C LEU A 233 6.56 -25.67 -3.61
N GLN A 234 6.45 -24.96 -4.73
CA GLN A 234 6.64 -25.56 -6.05
C GLN A 234 8.13 -25.85 -6.33
N PRO A 235 8.47 -27.06 -6.85
CA PRO A 235 9.86 -27.47 -7.07
C PRO A 235 10.56 -26.65 -8.17
N HIS A 236 9.80 -26.13 -9.12
CA HIS A 236 10.29 -25.29 -10.22
C HIS A 236 9.39 -24.06 -10.36
N LEU A 237 9.79 -22.96 -9.71
CA LEU A 237 9.03 -21.72 -9.74
C LEU A 237 9.23 -21.01 -11.09
N ASP A 238 8.16 -20.88 -11.88
CA ASP A 238 8.16 -20.09 -13.11
C ASP A 238 8.11 -18.59 -12.76
N ILE A 239 9.25 -17.91 -12.90
CA ILE A 239 9.38 -16.47 -12.65
C ILE A 239 8.42 -15.63 -13.52
N ALA A 240 8.13 -16.07 -14.75
CA ALA A 240 7.19 -15.37 -15.61
C ALA A 240 5.75 -15.50 -15.08
N ALA A 241 5.38 -16.66 -14.53
CA ALA A 241 4.10 -16.84 -13.85
C ALA A 241 4.00 -16.01 -12.57
N VAL A 242 5.06 -15.94 -11.76
CA VAL A 242 5.11 -15.08 -10.57
C VAL A 242 4.96 -13.60 -10.96
N TYR A 243 5.58 -13.16 -12.05
CA TYR A 243 5.40 -11.81 -12.57
C TYR A 243 3.96 -11.53 -12.99
N ARG A 244 3.33 -12.46 -13.72
CA ARG A 244 1.91 -12.36 -14.11
C ARG A 244 0.98 -12.35 -12.89
N LEU A 245 1.23 -13.21 -11.89
CA LEU A 245 0.51 -13.23 -10.62
C LEU A 245 0.49 -11.84 -10.00
N TRP A 246 1.65 -11.25 -9.73
CA TRP A 246 1.71 -9.98 -9.00
C TRP A 246 1.17 -8.81 -9.82
N THR A 247 1.32 -8.84 -11.15
CA THR A 247 0.70 -7.85 -12.04
C THR A 247 -0.84 -7.95 -11.98
N GLY A 248 -1.39 -9.16 -12.04
CA GLY A 248 -2.83 -9.39 -11.92
C GLY A 248 -3.36 -9.07 -10.53
N LEU A 249 -2.67 -9.50 -9.46
CA LEU A 249 -3.03 -9.21 -8.07
C LEU A 249 -3.02 -7.71 -7.78
N PHE A 250 -2.03 -6.96 -8.29
CA PHE A 250 -2.02 -5.50 -8.18
C PHE A 250 -3.30 -4.88 -8.74
N ILE A 251 -3.75 -5.35 -9.90
CA ILE A 251 -4.99 -4.87 -10.55
C ILE A 251 -6.22 -5.23 -9.71
N ILE A 252 -6.29 -6.46 -9.20
CA ILE A 252 -7.40 -6.94 -8.36
C ILE A 252 -7.45 -6.13 -7.05
N ILE A 253 -6.34 -6.07 -6.30
CA ILE A 253 -6.24 -5.35 -5.01
C ILE A 253 -6.56 -3.88 -5.19
N LYS A 254 -6.20 -3.26 -6.32
CA LYS A 254 -6.59 -1.88 -6.62
C LYS A 254 -8.10 -1.67 -6.66
N ARG A 255 -8.88 -2.70 -7.00
CA ARG A 255 -10.35 -2.66 -7.01
C ARG A 255 -10.99 -3.07 -5.70
N LEU A 256 -10.40 -4.00 -4.93
CA LEU A 256 -10.95 -4.43 -3.66
C LEU A 256 -10.99 -3.29 -2.63
N ASP A 257 -12.00 -3.29 -1.78
CA ASP A 257 -12.01 -2.47 -0.55
C ASP A 257 -11.40 -3.26 0.62
N LYS A 258 -11.38 -2.63 1.80
CA LYS A 258 -10.84 -3.24 3.01
C LYS A 258 -11.60 -4.52 3.39
N ASP A 259 -12.93 -4.50 3.35
CA ASP A 259 -13.77 -5.63 3.77
C ASP A 259 -13.59 -6.83 2.83
N GLN A 260 -13.46 -6.58 1.52
CA GLN A 260 -13.13 -7.61 0.53
C GLN A 260 -11.74 -8.22 0.76
N ILE A 261 -10.75 -7.41 1.14
CA ILE A 261 -9.42 -7.92 1.50
C ILE A 261 -9.52 -8.82 2.74
N THR A 262 -10.17 -8.35 3.80
CA THR A 262 -10.28 -9.07 5.08
C THR A 262 -11.07 -10.37 4.94
N HIS A 263 -12.23 -10.36 4.29
CA HIS A 263 -13.18 -11.48 4.31
C HIS A 263 -13.09 -12.41 3.10
N HIS A 264 -12.49 -11.98 2.00
CA HIS A 264 -12.45 -12.78 0.77
C HIS A 264 -11.02 -13.10 0.35
N LEU A 265 -10.16 -12.08 0.19
CA LEU A 265 -8.78 -12.28 -0.26
C LEU A 265 -7.95 -13.10 0.75
N ARG A 266 -8.11 -12.82 2.05
CA ARG A 266 -7.44 -13.55 3.13
C ARG A 266 -8.08 -14.90 3.46
N ALA A 267 -9.32 -15.12 3.04
CA ALA A 267 -10.03 -16.38 3.24
C ALA A 267 -9.64 -17.46 2.20
N LEU A 268 -8.75 -17.13 1.25
CA LEU A 268 -8.19 -18.08 0.31
C LEU A 268 -7.22 -19.05 1.02
N ASP A 269 -7.09 -20.26 0.49
CA ASP A 269 -6.23 -21.30 1.06
C ASP A 269 -4.76 -20.88 1.18
N ILE A 270 -4.30 -20.07 0.23
CA ILE A 270 -2.98 -19.43 0.24
C ILE A 270 -3.19 -17.94 0.45
N ASP A 271 -2.78 -17.42 1.61
CA ASP A 271 -2.89 -16.00 1.92
C ASP A 271 -1.97 -15.17 1.00
N PRO A 272 -2.51 -14.34 0.09
CA PRO A 272 -1.71 -13.54 -0.83
C PRO A 272 -0.86 -12.48 -0.12
N LEU A 273 -1.27 -12.01 1.06
CA LEU A 273 -0.50 -11.05 1.83
C LEU A 273 0.78 -11.73 2.32
N ARG A 274 0.67 -12.94 2.88
CA ARG A 274 1.81 -13.74 3.31
C ARG A 274 2.74 -14.08 2.15
N LEU A 275 2.17 -14.57 1.05
CA LEU A 275 2.91 -14.93 -0.16
C LEU A 275 3.70 -13.74 -0.74
N SER A 276 3.20 -12.51 -0.56
CA SER A 276 3.89 -11.30 -1.04
C SER A 276 5.27 -11.13 -0.41
N VAL A 277 5.42 -11.43 0.88
CA VAL A 277 6.70 -11.37 1.58
C VAL A 277 7.56 -12.57 1.22
N GLU A 278 6.97 -13.76 1.10
CA GLU A 278 7.71 -14.97 0.72
C GLU A 278 8.33 -14.89 -0.69
N HIS A 279 7.79 -14.04 -1.56
CA HIS A 279 8.33 -13.78 -2.90
C HIS A 279 9.39 -12.66 -2.96
N LEU A 280 9.60 -11.87 -1.89
CA LEU A 280 10.61 -10.80 -1.88
C LEU A 280 12.05 -11.29 -2.14
N PRO A 281 12.49 -12.47 -1.64
CA PRO A 281 13.85 -12.97 -1.89
C PRO A 281 14.11 -13.36 -3.36
N ILE A 282 13.08 -13.47 -4.20
CA ILE A 282 13.23 -13.84 -5.61
C ILE A 282 13.97 -12.73 -6.35
N GLN A 283 15.19 -13.04 -6.80
CA GLN A 283 16.07 -12.10 -7.50
C GLN A 283 15.63 -11.90 -8.96
N SER A 284 14.52 -11.20 -9.18
CA SER A 284 13.96 -10.97 -10.50
C SER A 284 13.23 -9.62 -10.59
N PRO A 285 12.93 -9.12 -11.81
CA PRO A 285 12.19 -7.87 -12.00
C PRO A 285 10.82 -7.81 -11.32
N VAL A 286 10.29 -8.95 -10.84
CA VAL A 286 9.08 -9.07 -10.02
C VAL A 286 9.10 -8.14 -8.81
N LEU A 287 10.28 -7.86 -8.22
CA LEU A 287 10.41 -7.03 -7.03
C LEU A 287 9.61 -5.73 -7.13
N ARG A 288 9.63 -5.07 -8.30
CA ARG A 288 8.92 -3.81 -8.52
C ARG A 288 7.42 -3.91 -8.37
N VAL A 289 6.79 -4.86 -9.04
CA VAL A 289 5.34 -5.03 -8.95
C VAL A 289 4.95 -5.55 -7.56
N LEU A 290 5.83 -6.31 -6.92
CA LEU A 290 5.64 -6.83 -5.58
C LEU A 290 5.62 -5.70 -4.53
N LEU A 291 6.61 -4.79 -4.56
CA LEU A 291 6.66 -3.62 -3.67
C LEU A 291 5.45 -2.70 -3.85
N ASN A 292 5.04 -2.46 -5.09
CA ASN A 292 3.83 -1.68 -5.39
C ASN A 292 2.56 -2.36 -4.86
N THR A 293 2.51 -3.70 -4.88
CA THR A 293 1.39 -4.47 -4.32
C THR A 293 1.39 -4.41 -2.80
N ILE A 294 2.54 -4.57 -2.16
CA ILE A 294 2.71 -4.44 -0.70
C ILE A 294 2.32 -3.03 -0.24
N GLN A 295 2.77 -1.99 -0.94
CA GLN A 295 2.38 -0.61 -0.68
C GLN A 295 0.85 -0.47 -0.64
N LEU A 296 0.17 -0.98 -1.67
CA LEU A 296 -1.27 -0.87 -1.81
C LEU A 296 -2.03 -1.66 -0.72
N LEU A 297 -1.50 -2.81 -0.30
CA LEU A 297 -2.04 -3.59 0.82
C LEU A 297 -1.91 -2.84 2.14
N LEU A 298 -0.74 -2.22 2.40
CA LEU A 298 -0.48 -1.43 3.60
C LEU A 298 -1.36 -0.17 3.67
N GLU A 299 -1.64 0.46 2.53
CA GLU A 299 -2.54 1.62 2.45
C GLU A 299 -4.01 1.25 2.68
N LYS A 300 -4.46 0.09 2.18
CA LYS A 300 -5.88 -0.32 2.27
C LYS A 300 -6.23 -1.08 3.54
N ALA A 301 -5.37 -2.00 3.97
CA ALA A 301 -5.64 -2.95 5.03
C ALA A 301 -4.37 -3.26 5.86
N PRO A 302 -3.80 -2.26 6.57
CA PRO A 302 -2.54 -2.43 7.29
C PRO A 302 -2.62 -3.48 8.41
N ASN A 303 -3.73 -3.52 9.14
CA ASN A 303 -3.91 -4.52 10.22
C ASN A 303 -3.93 -5.94 9.67
N ASP A 304 -4.68 -6.15 8.59
CA ASP A 304 -4.78 -7.43 7.89
C ASP A 304 -3.42 -7.90 7.35
N PHE A 305 -2.62 -6.98 6.80
CA PHE A 305 -1.26 -7.25 6.37
C PHE A 305 -0.40 -7.76 7.52
N TRP A 306 -0.39 -7.07 8.66
CA TRP A 306 0.42 -7.46 9.80
C TRP A 306 -0.07 -8.74 10.49
N ASP A 307 -1.38 -8.98 10.54
CA ASP A 307 -1.96 -10.22 11.05
C ASP A 307 -1.50 -11.43 10.22
N ALA A 308 -1.36 -11.29 8.90
CA ALA A 308 -0.83 -12.33 8.01
C ALA A 308 0.66 -12.63 8.22
N MET A 309 1.44 -11.66 8.70
CA MET A 309 2.89 -11.83 8.91
C MET A 309 3.23 -12.69 10.13
N GLN A 310 2.34 -12.78 11.11
CA GLN A 310 2.52 -13.54 12.35
C GLN A 310 3.87 -13.25 13.03
N THR A 311 4.86 -14.13 12.85
CA THR A 311 6.20 -14.06 13.46
C THR A 311 7.24 -13.32 12.62
N ILE A 312 6.94 -12.96 11.36
CA ILE A 312 7.89 -12.21 10.53
C ILE A 312 8.00 -10.79 11.08
N SER A 313 9.20 -10.39 11.47
CA SER A 313 9.46 -9.04 11.95
C SER A 313 9.48 -8.04 10.78
N PRO A 314 9.06 -6.78 11.01
CA PRO A 314 9.15 -5.73 9.98
C PRO A 314 10.58 -5.52 9.46
N GLN A 315 11.57 -5.64 10.34
CA GLN A 315 12.97 -5.58 9.94
C GLN A 315 13.33 -6.67 8.93
N ALA A 316 12.87 -7.91 9.14
CA ALA A 316 13.14 -9.02 8.22
C ALA A 316 12.54 -8.79 6.82
N ILE A 317 11.36 -8.16 6.74
CA ILE A 317 10.75 -7.76 5.46
C ILE A 317 11.66 -6.74 4.76
N ALA A 318 12.07 -5.68 5.46
CA ALA A 318 12.97 -4.67 4.91
C ALA A 318 14.31 -5.29 4.46
N GLU A 319 14.86 -6.22 5.22
CA GLU A 319 16.07 -6.97 4.86
C GLU A 319 15.93 -7.71 3.54
N GLN A 320 14.81 -8.40 3.32
CA GLN A 320 14.57 -9.10 2.06
C GLN A 320 14.47 -8.14 0.86
N VAL A 321 13.88 -6.96 1.04
CA VAL A 321 13.82 -5.93 -0.01
C VAL A 321 15.23 -5.41 -0.34
N PHE A 322 15.97 -4.94 0.65
CA PHE A 322 17.27 -4.29 0.42
C PHE A 322 18.40 -5.25 0.04
N ASN A 323 18.27 -6.54 0.38
CA ASN A 323 19.21 -7.59 -0.05
C ASN A 323 18.92 -8.11 -1.47
N ASN A 324 17.78 -7.75 -2.07
CA ASN A 324 17.48 -8.13 -3.44
C ASN A 324 18.30 -7.27 -4.42
N PRO A 325 19.17 -7.86 -5.27
CA PRO A 325 20.05 -7.10 -6.17
C PRO A 325 19.28 -6.27 -7.21
N GLN A 326 18.02 -6.60 -7.47
CA GLN A 326 17.18 -5.84 -8.39
C GLN A 326 16.84 -4.45 -7.84
N PHE A 327 16.85 -4.26 -6.52
CA PHE A 327 16.63 -2.96 -5.90
C PHE A 327 17.67 -1.95 -6.40
N ASP A 328 18.94 -2.27 -6.25
CA ASP A 328 20.04 -1.39 -6.69
C ASP A 328 20.09 -1.28 -8.22
N ALA A 329 19.69 -2.32 -8.97
CA ALA A 329 19.58 -2.26 -10.42
C ALA A 329 18.60 -1.17 -10.88
N TYR A 330 17.40 -1.11 -10.29
CA TYR A 330 16.41 -0.06 -10.60
C TYR A 330 16.88 1.34 -10.16
N LEU A 331 17.64 1.45 -9.07
CA LEU A 331 18.24 2.73 -8.66
C LEU A 331 19.30 3.21 -9.66
N MET A 332 20.08 2.30 -10.25
CA MET A 332 21.08 2.64 -11.28
C MET A 332 20.45 3.11 -12.59
N GLU A 333 19.23 2.66 -12.91
CA GLU A 333 18.47 3.09 -14.10
C GLU A 333 17.80 4.47 -13.94
N ALA A 334 17.89 5.10 -12.77
CA ALA A 334 17.24 6.37 -12.48
C ALA A 334 17.78 7.51 -13.37
N THR A 335 16.87 8.23 -14.02
CA THR A 335 17.15 9.41 -14.84
C THR A 335 16.43 10.65 -14.31
N ASN A 336 17.00 11.83 -14.55
CA ASN A 336 16.43 13.12 -14.10
C ASN A 336 15.11 13.48 -14.79
N ASP A 337 14.85 12.93 -15.99
CA ASP A 337 13.76 13.35 -16.88
C ASP A 337 12.45 12.56 -16.70
N ALA A 338 12.43 11.57 -15.79
CA ALA A 338 11.23 10.77 -15.54
C ALA A 338 10.23 11.56 -14.68
N LEU A 339 8.95 11.61 -15.12
CA LEU A 339 7.84 12.08 -14.28
C LEU A 339 7.85 11.31 -12.94
N PRO A 340 7.78 12.00 -11.77
CA PRO A 340 7.93 11.37 -10.47
C PRO A 340 7.02 10.15 -10.25
N SER A 341 5.78 10.22 -10.72
CA SER A 341 4.74 9.19 -10.55
C SER A 341 4.88 7.96 -11.46
N LYS A 342 5.89 7.91 -12.34
CA LYS A 342 6.15 6.75 -13.23
C LYS A 342 7.61 6.30 -13.25
N SER A 343 8.45 6.85 -12.37
CA SER A 343 9.87 6.50 -12.33
C SER A 343 10.07 5.13 -11.64
N PRO A 344 10.93 4.25 -12.17
CA PRO A 344 11.31 3.01 -11.48
C PRO A 344 11.88 3.26 -10.08
N LEU A 345 12.57 4.39 -9.91
CA LEU A 345 13.10 4.87 -8.62
C LEU A 345 11.99 5.07 -7.59
N ASN A 346 10.91 5.76 -7.95
CA ASN A 346 9.79 6.01 -7.05
C ASN A 346 9.13 4.69 -6.62
N ASP A 347 8.92 3.76 -7.55
CA ASP A 347 8.32 2.45 -7.25
C ASP A 347 9.18 1.60 -6.29
N MET A 348 10.50 1.80 -6.27
CA MET A 348 11.39 1.14 -5.30
C MET A 348 11.30 1.72 -3.89
N LEU A 349 10.87 2.99 -3.73
CA LEU A 349 10.90 3.72 -2.46
C LEU A 349 9.52 4.00 -1.88
N SER A 350 8.47 3.99 -2.70
CA SER A 350 7.11 4.41 -2.32
C SER A 350 6.44 3.53 -1.27
N TRP A 351 6.86 2.27 -1.13
CA TRP A 351 6.37 1.36 -0.09
C TRP A 351 6.81 1.77 1.32
N ILE A 352 7.92 2.51 1.47
CA ILE A 352 8.56 2.79 2.75
C ILE A 352 7.65 3.61 3.67
N THR A 353 7.00 4.66 3.14
CA THR A 353 6.15 5.53 3.96
C THR A 353 4.91 4.80 4.48
N PRO A 354 4.09 4.10 3.65
CA PRO A 354 2.99 3.28 4.15
C PRO A 354 3.45 2.17 5.10
N PHE A 355 4.61 1.56 4.82
CA PHE A 355 5.21 0.56 5.69
C PHE A 355 5.50 1.12 7.08
N MET A 356 6.24 2.21 7.19
CA MET A 356 6.56 2.83 8.48
C MET A 356 5.30 3.32 9.22
N SER A 357 4.33 3.89 8.50
CA SER A 357 3.09 4.42 9.09
C SER A 357 2.17 3.31 9.63
N SER A 358 2.28 2.10 9.09
CA SER A 358 1.49 0.94 9.52
C SER A 358 2.02 0.26 10.79
N LEU A 359 3.24 0.60 11.23
CA LEU A 359 3.91 -0.07 12.35
C LEU A 359 3.50 0.51 13.69
N LYS A 360 3.39 -0.36 14.70
CA LYS A 360 3.34 0.03 16.11
C LYS A 360 4.73 0.50 16.58
N SER A 361 4.78 1.46 17.50
CA SER A 361 6.02 2.13 17.95
C SER A 361 7.15 1.17 18.33
N ILE A 362 6.84 0.05 19.00
CA ILE A 362 7.83 -0.95 19.43
C ILE A 362 8.56 -1.63 18.26
N ASN A 363 7.86 -1.86 17.15
CA ASN A 363 8.40 -2.48 15.95
C ASN A 363 8.93 -1.45 14.95
N GLN A 364 8.55 -0.19 15.10
CA GLN A 364 8.97 0.92 14.25
C GLN A 364 10.49 1.19 14.37
N THR A 365 11.05 1.11 15.59
CA THR A 365 12.46 1.47 15.82
C THR A 365 13.47 0.51 15.18
N PRO A 366 13.35 -0.83 15.32
CA PRO A 366 14.25 -1.76 14.63
C PRO A 366 14.17 -1.63 13.09
N ALA A 367 12.95 -1.48 12.56
CA ALA A 367 12.74 -1.24 11.12
C ALA A 367 13.37 0.08 10.67
N CYS A 368 13.16 1.17 11.42
CA CYS A 368 13.76 2.48 11.17
C CYS A 368 15.29 2.37 11.11
N ARG A 369 15.92 1.74 12.12
CA ARG A 369 17.39 1.58 12.16
C ARG A 369 17.91 0.92 10.88
N TYR A 370 17.31 -0.21 10.50
CA TYR A 370 17.75 -0.94 9.33
C TYR A 370 17.53 -0.15 8.04
N ILE A 371 16.33 0.39 7.82
CA ILE A 371 15.96 1.12 6.60
C ILE A 371 16.85 2.37 6.44
N VAL A 372 17.02 3.17 7.50
CA VAL A 372 17.86 4.38 7.47
C VAL A 372 19.31 4.02 7.15
N SER A 373 19.86 3.01 7.81
CA SER A 373 21.22 2.53 7.55
C SER A 373 21.41 2.13 6.08
N GLN A 374 20.45 1.38 5.51
CA GLN A 374 20.50 0.95 4.11
C GLN A 374 20.37 2.10 3.12
N LEU A 375 19.54 3.09 3.40
CA LEU A 375 19.34 4.26 2.53
C LEU A 375 20.52 5.23 2.61
N PHE A 376 21.07 5.48 3.80
CA PHE A 376 22.22 6.37 3.97
C PHE A 376 23.51 5.75 3.44
N LYS A 377 23.63 4.41 3.48
CA LYS A 377 24.70 3.71 2.77
C LYS A 377 24.64 3.96 1.25
N ARG A 378 23.44 3.98 0.67
CA ARG A 378 23.22 4.25 -0.77
C ARG A 378 23.46 5.71 -1.13
N LEU A 379 23.16 6.65 -0.24
CA LEU A 379 23.59 8.05 -0.39
C LEU A 379 25.11 8.16 -0.61
N GLN A 380 25.90 7.35 0.12
CA GLN A 380 27.37 7.37 0.02
C GLN A 380 27.93 6.60 -1.20
N ASP A 381 27.09 5.83 -1.90
CA ASP A 381 27.53 5.00 -3.03
C ASP A 381 27.63 5.81 -4.32
N LYS A 382 28.86 6.18 -4.69
CA LYS A 382 29.18 6.96 -5.89
C LYS A 382 28.83 6.27 -7.21
N ARG A 383 28.50 4.97 -7.20
CA ARG A 383 28.04 4.25 -8.39
C ARG A 383 26.59 4.61 -8.75
N LEU A 384 25.81 5.06 -7.77
CA LEU A 384 24.42 5.45 -7.98
C LEU A 384 24.31 6.86 -8.59
N PRO A 385 23.37 7.08 -9.52
CA PRO A 385 23.07 8.42 -10.03
C PRO A 385 22.76 9.41 -8.90
N PRO A 386 23.11 10.71 -9.03
CA PRO A 386 22.81 11.72 -8.02
C PRO A 386 21.34 11.77 -7.59
N VAL A 387 20.42 11.53 -8.52
CA VAL A 387 18.96 11.48 -8.25
C VAL A 387 18.60 10.33 -7.31
N ALA A 388 19.15 9.15 -7.54
CA ALA A 388 18.89 7.99 -6.69
C ALA A 388 19.48 8.21 -5.28
N ARG A 389 20.71 8.74 -5.20
CA ARG A 389 21.33 9.11 -3.91
C ARG A 389 20.48 10.12 -3.14
N PHE A 390 19.97 11.13 -3.84
CA PHE A 390 19.09 12.16 -3.29
C PHE A 390 17.79 11.55 -2.74
N GLU A 391 17.06 10.78 -3.56
CA GLU A 391 15.77 10.19 -3.14
C GLU A 391 15.94 9.17 -2.01
N CYS A 392 17.03 8.39 -2.00
CA CYS A 392 17.36 7.52 -0.87
C CYS A 392 17.59 8.33 0.41
N PHE A 393 18.32 9.45 0.34
CA PHE A 393 18.54 10.29 1.50
C PHE A 393 17.24 10.92 2.00
N HIS A 394 16.42 11.45 1.09
CA HIS A 394 15.12 12.02 1.41
C HIS A 394 14.21 10.98 2.08
N ALA A 395 14.09 9.77 1.52
CA ALA A 395 13.33 8.69 2.12
C ALA A 395 13.84 8.32 3.52
N GLY A 396 15.16 8.26 3.73
CA GLY A 396 15.74 7.97 5.03
C GLY A 396 15.44 9.04 6.08
N ILE A 397 15.46 10.32 5.70
CA ILE A 397 15.06 11.43 6.57
C ILE A 397 13.56 11.33 6.93
N GLN A 398 12.69 11.02 5.96
CA GLN A 398 11.27 10.82 6.23
C GLN A 398 11.01 9.65 7.18
N VAL A 399 11.78 8.57 7.09
CA VAL A 399 11.69 7.42 8.02
C VAL A 399 12.08 7.83 9.45
N LEU A 400 13.16 8.60 9.61
CA LEU A 400 13.57 9.16 10.91
C LEU A 400 12.47 10.07 11.48
N LEU A 401 11.97 11.01 10.68
CA LEU A 401 10.92 11.93 11.09
C LEU A 401 9.62 11.21 11.47
N CYS A 402 9.20 10.23 10.69
CA CYS A 402 8.04 9.39 10.98
C CYS A 402 8.18 8.72 12.36
N THR A 403 9.36 8.20 12.67
CA THR A 403 9.63 7.52 13.94
C THR A 403 9.73 8.50 15.11
N LEU A 404 10.43 9.63 14.95
CA LEU A 404 10.56 10.67 15.98
C LEU A 404 9.21 11.30 16.32
N ARG A 405 8.38 11.58 15.30
CA ARG A 405 7.06 12.21 15.47
C ARG A 405 6.05 11.32 16.19
N THR A 406 6.21 10.01 16.16
CA THR A 406 5.42 9.09 17.00
C THR A 406 5.56 9.42 18.49
N PHE A 407 6.72 9.91 18.93
CA PHE A 407 6.99 10.23 20.34
C PHE A 407 6.77 11.71 20.69
N THR A 408 7.06 12.63 19.77
CA THR A 408 6.85 14.06 20.04
C THR A 408 5.36 14.43 20.05
N ASN A 409 4.54 13.84 19.18
CA ASN A 409 3.12 14.22 19.04
C ASN A 409 2.17 13.51 20.00
N ASN A 410 2.60 12.45 20.69
CA ASN A 410 1.72 11.65 21.51
C ASN A 410 2.29 11.45 22.92
N GLU A 411 1.81 12.25 23.86
CA GLU A 411 2.29 12.26 25.25
C GLU A 411 2.03 10.93 25.96
N SER A 412 0.95 10.22 25.59
CA SER A 412 0.60 8.91 26.15
C SER A 412 1.60 7.81 25.81
N SER A 413 2.41 8.00 24.76
CA SER A 413 3.49 7.11 24.35
C SER A 413 4.84 7.46 25.00
N ARG A 414 4.85 8.00 26.24
CA ARG A 414 6.09 8.35 26.98
C ARG A 414 6.35 7.52 28.24
N GLY A 415 5.64 6.40 28.45
CA GLY A 415 5.88 5.45 29.56
C GLY A 415 7.18 4.63 29.45
N SER A 416 7.42 3.69 30.37
CA SER A 416 8.67 2.89 30.54
C SER A 416 9.20 2.32 29.25
N VAL A 417 8.32 1.54 28.61
CA VAL A 417 8.63 0.80 27.39
C VAL A 417 8.92 1.78 26.27
N ALA A 418 8.23 2.92 26.23
CA ALA A 418 8.48 3.94 25.24
C ALA A 418 9.82 4.64 25.44
N ARG A 419 10.33 4.81 26.68
CA ARG A 419 11.67 5.40 26.91
C ARG A 419 12.82 4.55 26.40
N VAL A 420 12.72 3.22 26.50
CA VAL A 420 13.75 2.32 25.94
C VAL A 420 13.76 2.43 24.41
N VAL A 421 12.57 2.44 23.79
CA VAL A 421 12.40 2.60 22.35
C VAL A 421 12.87 4.01 21.90
N LEU A 422 12.65 5.02 22.74
CA LEU A 422 13.11 6.39 22.53
C LEU A 422 14.64 6.48 22.50
N SER A 423 15.30 5.96 23.53
CA SER A 423 16.77 5.91 23.60
C SER A 423 17.34 5.16 22.40
N ALA A 424 16.74 4.02 22.02
CA ALA A 424 17.14 3.29 20.83
C ALA A 424 16.96 4.08 19.52
N THR A 425 15.95 4.96 19.44
CA THR A 425 15.72 5.86 18.30
C THR A 425 16.78 6.99 18.25
N LEU A 426 17.10 7.58 19.40
CA LEU A 426 18.14 8.61 19.50
C LEU A 426 19.53 8.07 19.12
N GLU A 427 19.83 6.81 19.45
CA GLU A 427 21.06 6.16 18.98
C GLU A 427 21.13 6.07 17.45
N ILE A 428 20.01 5.87 16.74
CA ILE A 428 19.99 5.89 15.26
C ILE A 428 20.37 7.27 14.73
N VAL A 429 19.81 8.33 15.33
CA VAL A 429 20.14 9.72 14.94
C VAL A 429 21.61 10.01 15.21
N LYS A 430 22.12 9.60 16.37
CA LYS A 430 23.53 9.73 16.76
C LYS A 430 24.48 9.04 15.79
N GLU A 431 24.16 7.83 15.33
CA GLU A 431 24.97 7.10 14.33
C GLU A 431 25.15 7.89 13.02
N HIS A 432 24.17 8.74 12.66
CA HIS A 432 24.14 9.47 11.40
C HIS A 432 24.23 11.00 11.56
N ILE A 433 24.51 11.49 12.77
CA ILE A 433 24.38 12.92 13.11
C ILE A 433 25.24 13.83 12.23
N ASN A 434 26.44 13.39 11.84
CA ASN A 434 27.34 14.18 11.01
C ASN A 434 26.76 14.51 9.63
N ILE A 435 26.04 13.55 9.03
CA ILE A 435 25.41 13.71 7.71
C ILE A 435 24.13 14.55 7.83
N ILE A 436 23.43 14.47 8.96
CA ILE A 436 22.20 15.21 9.22
C ILE A 436 22.49 16.69 9.52
N VAL A 437 23.50 16.99 10.35
CA VAL A 437 23.82 18.37 10.74
C VAL A 437 24.45 19.16 9.59
N THR A 438 25.21 18.48 8.73
CA THR A 438 25.86 19.11 7.57
C THR A 438 25.52 18.34 6.30
N PRO A 439 24.29 18.44 5.78
CA PRO A 439 23.88 17.66 4.62
C PRO A 439 24.63 18.15 3.38
N GLU A 440 25.51 17.31 2.84
CA GLU A 440 26.17 17.55 1.55
C GLU A 440 25.19 17.21 0.42
N VAL A 441 24.54 18.22 -0.16
CA VAL A 441 23.61 18.03 -1.28
C VAL A 441 24.23 18.56 -2.57
N GLU A 442 24.37 17.67 -3.56
CA GLU A 442 24.83 18.04 -4.91
C GLU A 442 23.69 18.73 -5.68
N GLY A 443 23.86 20.00 -6.04
CA GLY A 443 22.95 20.76 -6.90
C GLY A 443 22.23 21.91 -6.19
N ALA A 444 21.92 22.97 -6.93
CA ALA A 444 21.17 24.14 -6.45
C ALA A 444 19.69 24.02 -6.86
N GLY A 445 18.76 24.23 -5.91
CA GLY A 445 17.32 24.31 -6.18
C GLY A 445 16.44 23.74 -5.07
N ASP A 446 15.12 23.69 -5.32
CA ASP A 446 14.08 23.29 -4.35
C ASP A 446 14.33 21.92 -3.71
N ARG A 447 14.89 20.97 -4.48
CA ARG A 447 15.25 19.62 -3.99
C ARG A 447 16.26 19.67 -2.85
N ALA A 448 17.31 20.48 -2.98
CA ALA A 448 18.31 20.61 -1.92
C ALA A 448 17.70 21.22 -0.65
N GLN A 449 16.82 22.22 -0.80
CA GLN A 449 16.14 22.82 0.33
C GLN A 449 15.20 21.82 1.04
N LEU A 450 14.54 20.91 0.32
CA LEU A 450 13.71 19.87 0.95
C LEU A 450 14.52 18.96 1.88
N ILE A 451 15.71 18.56 1.47
CA ILE A 451 16.62 17.75 2.31
C ILE A 451 17.08 18.54 3.53
N ILE A 452 17.52 19.79 3.31
CA ILE A 452 17.97 20.66 4.41
C ILE A 452 16.85 20.81 5.43
N ASN A 453 15.65 21.19 4.99
CA ASN A 453 14.48 21.32 5.87
C ASN A 453 14.19 20.02 6.62
N GLY A 454 14.22 18.87 5.94
CA GLY A 454 14.00 17.57 6.58
C GLY A 454 15.07 17.25 7.63
N CYS A 455 16.34 17.54 7.37
CA CYS A 455 17.42 17.35 8.34
C CYS A 455 17.27 18.28 9.56
N MET A 456 16.89 19.54 9.33
CA MET A 456 16.62 20.50 10.39
C MET A 456 15.42 20.09 11.23
N ASP A 457 14.37 19.53 10.61
CA ASP A 457 13.24 18.95 11.33
C ASP A 457 13.68 17.76 12.18
N VAL A 458 14.59 16.90 11.70
CA VAL A 458 15.14 15.78 12.50
C VAL A 458 15.85 16.34 13.73
N ILE A 459 16.75 17.31 13.56
CA ILE A 459 17.49 17.94 14.66
C ILE A 459 16.53 18.57 15.67
N SER A 460 15.58 19.38 15.20
CA SER A 460 14.61 20.05 16.05
C SER A 460 13.75 19.05 16.84
N ASN A 461 13.24 17.99 16.19
CA ASN A 461 12.46 16.97 16.87
C ASN A 461 13.30 16.17 17.86
N THR A 462 14.55 15.83 17.52
CA THR A 462 15.47 15.10 18.40
C THR A 462 15.76 15.89 19.69
N LEU A 463 16.14 17.16 19.58
CA LEU A 463 16.43 18.01 20.74
C LEU A 463 15.16 18.26 21.57
N ALA A 464 14.02 18.54 20.90
CA ALA A 464 12.74 18.72 21.58
C ALA A 464 12.34 17.49 22.38
N LEU A 465 12.58 16.30 21.84
CA LEU A 465 12.21 15.03 22.48
C LEU A 465 12.99 14.77 23.77
N GLU A 466 14.29 15.09 23.80
CA GLU A 466 15.09 15.00 25.01
C GLU A 466 14.65 16.02 26.07
N CYS A 467 14.29 17.24 25.65
CA CYS A 467 13.75 18.27 26.54
C CYS A 467 12.34 17.91 27.09
N GLN A 468 11.46 17.39 26.23
CA GLN A 468 10.13 16.90 26.61
C GLN A 468 10.20 15.69 27.54
N SER A 469 11.17 14.80 27.33
CA SER A 469 11.41 13.67 28.23
C SER A 469 11.78 14.15 29.63
N LEU A 470 12.62 15.20 29.72
CA LEU A 470 12.97 15.80 31.00
C LEU A 470 11.76 16.50 31.65
N LYS A 471 10.96 17.23 30.88
CA LYS A 471 9.72 17.85 31.37
C LYS A 471 8.74 16.81 31.93
N THR A 472 8.60 15.68 31.24
CA THR A 472 7.76 14.57 31.71
C THR A 472 8.28 14.01 33.05
N ASP A 473 9.60 13.87 33.21
CA ASP A 473 10.19 13.46 34.50
C ASP A 473 9.91 14.47 35.61
N TYR A 474 9.99 15.76 35.31
CA TYR A 474 9.67 16.82 36.25
C TYR A 474 8.22 16.72 36.73
N GLU A 475 7.26 16.56 35.81
CA GLU A 475 5.84 16.44 36.13
C GLU A 475 5.51 15.17 36.94
N VAL A 476 6.16 14.04 36.64
CA VAL A 476 5.99 12.79 37.39
C VAL A 476 6.56 12.93 38.81
N LEU A 477 7.75 13.49 38.96
CA LEU A 477 8.39 13.72 40.26
C LEU A 477 7.62 14.72 41.12
N LEU A 478 6.95 15.69 40.50
CA LEU A 478 6.11 16.67 41.20
C LEU A 478 4.84 16.02 41.78
N ASN A 479 4.26 15.04 41.09
CA ASN A 479 2.95 14.45 41.42
C ASN A 479 3.02 13.12 42.18
N TYR A 480 4.00 12.26 41.90
CA TYR A 480 4.03 10.86 42.35
C TYR A 480 5.31 10.45 43.10
N SER A 481 6.23 11.39 43.31
CA SER A 481 7.49 11.27 44.07
C SER A 481 8.51 10.22 43.62
N SER A 482 8.14 9.21 42.83
CA SER A 482 9.04 8.18 42.31
C SER A 482 8.94 8.04 40.79
N MET A 483 10.08 7.80 40.14
CA MET A 483 10.14 7.50 38.72
C MET A 483 10.10 5.98 38.53
N GLU A 484 9.23 5.50 37.66
CA GLU A 484 9.17 4.07 37.34
C GLU A 484 10.35 3.61 36.44
N HIS A 485 11.21 4.52 35.96
CA HIS A 485 12.17 4.26 34.88
C HIS A 485 13.57 4.79 35.22
N GLY A 486 14.61 3.97 35.00
CA GLY A 486 16.01 4.31 35.30
C GLY A 486 16.86 4.74 34.09
N VAL A 487 16.25 5.01 32.93
CA VAL A 487 16.99 5.33 31.69
C VAL A 487 16.92 6.81 31.40
N SER A 488 18.10 7.45 31.42
CA SER A 488 18.32 8.81 30.94
C SER A 488 18.30 8.84 29.40
N THR A 489 17.53 9.76 28.82
CA THR A 489 17.35 9.86 27.36
C THR A 489 18.25 10.89 26.70
N TYR A 490 19.08 11.65 27.43
CA TYR A 490 19.98 12.66 26.83
C TYR A 490 21.23 12.03 26.18
N SER A 491 21.60 12.54 24.99
CA SER A 491 22.72 12.07 24.17
C SER A 491 23.74 13.20 23.90
N PRO A 492 24.84 13.30 24.66
CA PRO A 492 25.82 14.39 24.51
C PRO A 492 26.36 14.54 23.09
N ALA A 493 26.62 13.43 22.41
CA ALA A 493 27.17 13.41 21.06
C ALA A 493 26.30 14.13 20.03
N ILE A 494 24.97 14.13 20.22
CA ILE A 494 24.04 14.84 19.33
C ILE A 494 24.17 16.35 19.56
N TRP A 495 24.13 16.79 20.81
CA TRP A 495 24.28 18.21 21.17
C TRP A 495 25.62 18.77 20.76
N ASP A 496 26.72 18.07 21.06
CA ASP A 496 28.08 18.47 20.71
C ASP A 496 28.22 18.67 19.19
N ALA A 497 27.65 17.76 18.40
CA ALA A 497 27.66 17.85 16.95
C ALA A 497 26.87 19.06 16.42
N VAL A 498 25.70 19.35 17.00
CA VAL A 498 24.90 20.53 16.66
C VAL A 498 25.66 21.81 17.01
N ILE A 499 26.12 21.93 18.26
CA ILE A 499 26.82 23.12 18.77
C ILE A 499 28.10 23.41 17.96
N ALA A 500 28.90 22.38 17.69
CA ALA A 500 30.14 22.52 16.93
C ALA A 500 29.93 23.01 15.48
N ARG A 501 28.73 22.80 14.91
CA ARG A 501 28.39 23.14 13.53
C ARG A 501 27.52 24.39 13.39
N LEU A 502 27.09 24.99 14.50
CA LEU A 502 26.48 26.32 14.49
C LEU A 502 27.44 27.32 13.84
N SER A 503 26.93 27.98 12.80
CA SER A 503 27.69 28.94 12.00
C SER A 503 26.76 30.03 11.45
N GLN A 504 27.31 31.21 11.23
CA GLN A 504 26.60 32.35 10.64
C GLN A 504 26.08 32.06 9.22
N THR A 505 26.66 31.08 8.52
CA THR A 505 26.26 30.69 7.17
C THR A 505 25.11 29.69 7.14
N ASN A 506 24.74 29.10 8.28
CA ASN A 506 23.69 28.10 8.39
C ASN A 506 22.61 28.52 9.41
N ARG A 507 21.75 29.46 8.98
CA ARG A 507 20.65 29.96 9.82
C ARG A 507 19.64 28.86 10.16
N ASP A 508 19.39 27.94 9.24
CA ASP A 508 18.36 26.90 9.40
C ASP A 508 18.70 25.96 10.58
N LEU A 509 19.99 25.65 10.77
CA LEU A 509 20.46 24.89 11.94
C LEU A 509 20.27 25.66 13.25
N SER A 510 20.58 26.96 13.28
CA SER A 510 20.34 27.80 14.46
C SER A 510 18.85 27.87 14.80
N THR A 511 17.98 27.99 13.80
CA THR A 511 16.52 27.95 14.00
C THR A 511 16.07 26.61 14.56
N ALA A 512 16.55 25.49 14.01
CA ALA A 512 16.21 24.14 14.49
C ALA A 512 16.65 23.90 15.94
N ALA A 513 17.86 24.34 16.29
CA ALA A 513 18.40 24.22 17.65
C ALA A 513 17.55 25.02 18.66
N LEU A 514 17.21 26.28 18.33
CA LEU A 514 16.38 27.13 19.18
C LEU A 514 14.96 26.57 19.37
N LYS A 515 14.36 26.02 18.31
CA LYS A 515 13.05 25.35 18.41
C LYS A 515 13.11 24.12 19.32
N GLY A 516 14.20 23.36 19.25
CA GLY A 516 14.41 22.15 20.05
C GLY A 516 14.47 22.40 21.56
N ILE A 517 14.99 23.53 22.01
CA ILE A 517 15.21 23.82 23.45
C ILE A 517 13.99 24.45 24.16
N LEU A 518 12.91 24.74 23.44
CA LEU A 518 11.74 25.48 23.98
C LEU A 518 11.13 24.84 25.23
N GLU A 519 11.12 23.51 25.30
CA GLU A 519 10.49 22.75 26.39
C GLU A 519 11.31 22.68 27.67
N LEU A 520 12.53 23.23 27.70
CA LEU A 520 13.32 23.35 28.93
C LEU A 520 12.84 24.49 29.83
N VAL A 521 12.03 25.39 29.30
CA VAL A 521 11.65 26.63 29.96
C VAL A 521 10.59 26.34 31.01
N GLY A 522 10.76 26.94 32.18
CA GLY A 522 9.86 26.73 33.33
C GLY A 522 10.17 25.47 34.15
N LEU A 523 11.19 24.69 33.76
CA LEU A 523 11.70 23.60 34.59
C LEU A 523 12.65 24.15 35.66
N GLU A 524 12.57 23.58 36.87
CA GLU A 524 13.37 23.97 38.03
C GLU A 524 14.02 22.77 38.71
N LYS A 525 15.04 23.01 39.54
CA LYS A 525 15.68 21.96 40.35
C LYS A 525 14.82 21.61 41.56
N PHE A 526 14.71 20.32 41.86
CA PHE A 526 14.07 19.85 43.08
C PHE A 526 14.98 20.00 44.32
N PRO A 527 14.42 20.24 45.51
CA PRO A 527 15.18 20.18 46.76
C PRO A 527 15.66 18.74 47.03
N THR A 528 16.96 18.57 47.28
CA THR A 528 17.60 17.24 47.44
C THR A 528 17.66 16.75 48.89
N LYS A 529 16.98 17.42 49.83
CA LYS A 529 16.93 17.05 51.25
C LYS A 529 15.58 16.39 51.58
N GLY A 530 15.55 15.06 51.76
CA GLY A 530 14.33 14.29 52.13
C GLY A 530 14.35 12.83 51.64
N GLU A 531 13.30 12.06 51.97
CA GLU A 531 12.99 10.78 51.29
C GLU A 531 12.63 11.07 49.81
N ASP A 532 12.98 10.16 48.88
CA ASP A 532 12.98 10.34 47.41
C ASP A 532 14.10 11.26 46.84
N SER A 533 15.23 11.37 47.55
CA SER A 533 16.35 12.23 47.12
C SER A 533 17.11 11.73 45.90
N GLN A 534 17.11 10.43 45.60
CA GLN A 534 17.95 9.86 44.55
C GLN A 534 17.43 10.20 43.14
N GLU A 535 16.14 9.99 42.89
CA GLU A 535 15.49 10.31 41.62
C GLU A 535 15.51 11.82 41.35
N LYS A 536 15.19 12.63 42.37
CA LYS A 536 15.27 14.11 42.29
C LYS A 536 16.70 14.59 42.04
N THR A 537 17.71 13.94 42.63
CA THR A 537 19.12 14.24 42.36
C THR A 537 19.51 13.85 40.93
N HIS A 538 19.07 12.69 40.44
CA HIS A 538 19.32 12.25 39.07
C HIS A 538 18.71 13.21 38.05
N TYR A 539 17.44 13.62 38.25
CA TYR A 539 16.79 14.65 37.46
C TYR A 539 17.59 15.95 37.45
N ASN A 540 18.01 16.45 38.62
CA ASN A 540 18.76 17.70 38.74
C ASN A 540 20.10 17.67 37.98
N VAL A 541 20.75 16.50 37.90
CA VAL A 541 21.97 16.30 37.12
C VAL A 541 21.69 16.42 35.62
N ILE A 542 20.67 15.71 35.11
CA ILE A 542 20.30 15.77 33.69
C ILE A 542 19.83 17.17 33.30
N TYR A 543 19.00 17.80 34.13
CA TYR A 543 18.60 19.19 33.95
C TYR A 543 19.81 20.13 33.91
N GLY A 544 20.79 19.94 34.79
CA GLY A 544 22.05 20.69 34.76
C GLY A 544 22.82 20.52 33.46
N HIS A 545 22.87 19.31 32.91
CA HIS A 545 23.55 19.05 31.63
C HIS A 545 22.83 19.70 30.45
N LEU A 546 21.51 19.51 30.33
CA LEU A 546 20.72 20.09 29.22
C LEU A 546 20.67 21.62 29.28
N THR A 547 20.62 22.20 30.48
CA THR A 547 20.70 23.66 30.63
C THR A 547 22.08 24.21 30.27
N HIS A 548 23.16 23.49 30.59
CA HIS A 548 24.51 23.88 30.17
C HIS A 548 24.68 23.82 28.64
N LEU A 549 24.23 22.73 28.00
CA LEU A 549 24.28 22.59 26.53
C LEU A 549 23.43 23.66 25.83
N SER A 550 22.29 24.01 26.40
CA SER A 550 21.45 25.11 25.89
C SER A 550 22.14 26.47 26.04
N ALA A 551 22.84 26.71 27.16
CA ALA A 551 23.65 27.92 27.33
C ALA A 551 24.76 28.01 26.28
N GLN A 552 25.45 26.90 25.98
CA GLN A 552 26.47 26.86 24.92
C GLN A 552 25.91 27.22 23.53
N ILE A 553 24.66 26.84 23.22
CA ILE A 553 23.99 27.29 22.00
C ILE A 553 23.90 28.82 21.98
N PHE A 554 23.42 29.44 23.06
CA PHE A 554 23.30 30.91 23.14
C PHE A 554 24.66 31.61 23.15
N GLU A 555 25.68 31.07 23.83
CA GLU A 555 27.06 31.58 23.80
C GLU A 555 27.60 31.58 22.38
N ARG A 556 27.41 30.48 21.64
CA ARG A 556 27.84 30.37 20.26
C ARG A 556 27.09 31.33 19.33
N LEU A 557 25.78 31.52 19.53
CA LEU A 557 25.00 32.52 18.82
C LEU A 557 25.46 33.95 19.17
N ALA A 558 25.86 34.21 20.42
CA ALA A 558 26.37 35.51 20.84
C ALA A 558 27.69 35.89 20.14
N GLU A 559 28.40 34.94 19.53
CA GLU A 559 29.58 35.21 18.70
C GLU A 559 29.21 35.72 17.29
N PHE A 560 27.95 35.58 16.87
CA PHE A 560 27.52 35.85 15.50
C PHE A 560 27.33 37.34 15.21
N ASP A 561 27.28 37.67 13.93
CA ASP A 561 27.10 39.05 13.48
C ASP A 561 25.68 39.53 13.77
N PRO A 562 25.48 40.80 14.19
CA PRO A 562 24.18 41.31 14.61
C PRO A 562 23.09 41.22 13.54
N GLU A 563 23.43 41.43 12.26
CA GLU A 563 22.50 41.29 11.13
C GLU A 563 21.94 39.87 11.01
N HIS A 564 22.78 38.86 11.29
CA HIS A 564 22.36 37.46 11.31
C HIS A 564 21.42 37.18 12.48
N LEU A 565 21.70 37.76 13.66
CA LEU A 565 20.87 37.61 14.85
C LEU A 565 19.50 38.29 14.69
N ASP A 566 19.44 39.48 14.10
CA ASP A 566 18.18 40.15 13.76
C ASP A 566 17.32 39.29 12.83
N ALA A 567 17.95 38.70 11.79
CA ALA A 567 17.26 37.81 10.88
C ALA A 567 16.84 36.48 11.52
N LEU A 568 17.62 35.97 12.48
CA LEU A 568 17.34 34.74 13.20
C LEU A 568 16.19 34.92 14.21
N PHE A 569 16.20 36.00 15.00
CA PHE A 569 15.17 36.30 16.00
C PHE A 569 13.96 37.05 15.45
N GLY A 570 13.93 37.37 14.16
CA GLY A 570 12.75 37.93 13.49
C GLY A 570 11.57 36.96 13.36
N SER A 571 11.77 35.66 13.54
CA SER A 571 10.70 34.65 13.50
C SER A 571 10.09 34.41 14.88
N GLN A 572 8.77 34.28 14.96
CA GLN A 572 8.05 34.12 16.23
C GLN A 572 8.61 32.97 17.09
N ASP A 573 8.89 31.82 16.48
CA ASP A 573 9.36 30.63 17.21
C ASP A 573 10.74 30.86 17.87
N THR A 574 11.66 31.49 17.15
CA THR A 574 13.01 31.77 17.66
C THR A 574 13.04 32.95 18.64
N SER A 575 12.17 33.96 18.45
CA SER A 575 11.98 35.01 19.47
C SER A 575 11.44 34.41 20.76
N CYS A 576 10.48 33.49 20.67
CA CYS A 576 9.96 32.77 21.83
C CYS A 576 11.07 31.99 22.54
N ALA A 577 11.95 31.30 21.81
CA ALA A 577 13.09 30.61 22.42
C ALA A 577 14.01 31.56 23.20
N LEU A 578 14.32 32.73 22.65
CA LEU A 578 15.13 33.74 23.31
C LEU A 578 14.42 34.31 24.56
N ILE A 579 13.15 34.69 24.43
CA ILE A 579 12.36 35.24 25.55
C ILE A 579 12.26 34.21 26.67
N SER A 580 11.95 32.97 26.32
CA SER A 580 11.82 31.87 27.27
C SER A 580 13.16 31.56 27.97
N ALA A 581 14.28 31.68 27.25
CA ALA A 581 15.63 31.57 27.83
C ALA A 581 15.92 32.68 28.87
N LEU A 582 15.37 33.89 28.70
CA LEU A 582 15.48 34.99 29.68
C LEU A 582 14.69 34.76 30.97
N PHE A 583 13.85 33.72 31.03
CA PHE A 583 13.12 33.32 32.23
C PHE A 583 13.56 31.93 32.73
N SER A 584 14.65 31.40 32.21
CA SER A 584 15.19 30.07 32.55
C SER A 584 16.34 30.16 33.57
N ALA A 585 16.96 29.03 33.91
CA ALA A 585 18.07 28.94 34.87
C ALA A 585 19.18 29.97 34.62
N ASP A 586 19.85 30.41 35.69
CA ASP A 586 20.86 31.50 35.69
C ASP A 586 21.90 31.41 34.56
N LEU A 587 22.36 30.21 34.20
CA LEU A 587 23.33 29.98 33.11
C LEU A 587 22.76 30.27 31.71
N ILE A 588 21.52 29.83 31.44
CA ILE A 588 20.84 30.11 30.17
C ILE A 588 20.51 31.61 30.10
N LEU A 589 20.05 32.17 31.22
CA LEU A 589 19.75 33.60 31.35
C LEU A 589 20.98 34.46 31.02
N SER A 590 22.15 34.15 31.59
CA SER A 590 23.36 34.94 31.33
C SER A 590 23.78 34.92 29.86
N ALA A 591 23.70 33.75 29.21
CA ALA A 591 24.05 33.59 27.79
C ALA A 591 23.02 34.26 26.85
N ALA A 592 21.72 34.15 27.18
CA ALA A 592 20.64 34.82 26.45
C ALA A 592 20.73 36.36 26.56
N VAL A 593 21.12 36.89 27.73
CA VAL A 593 21.34 38.32 27.92
C VAL A 593 22.52 38.82 27.10
N GLU A 594 23.60 38.04 26.98
CA GLU A 594 24.77 38.42 26.18
C GLU A 594 24.45 38.48 24.68
N SER A 595 23.78 37.46 24.14
CA SER A 595 23.29 37.46 22.75
C SER A 595 22.32 38.62 22.47
N SER A 596 21.37 38.91 23.36
CA SER A 596 20.43 40.03 23.20
C SER A 596 21.10 41.41 23.28
N LYS A 597 22.12 41.58 24.14
CA LYS A 597 22.89 42.84 24.21
C LYS A 597 23.63 43.12 22.90
N ARG A 598 24.17 42.08 22.25
CA ARG A 598 24.88 42.22 20.98
C ARG A 598 23.94 42.63 19.84
N GLU A 599 22.74 42.03 19.78
CA GLU A 599 21.64 42.44 18.88
C GLU A 599 21.27 43.93 19.11
N ARG A 600 21.04 44.33 20.36
CA ARG A 600 20.63 45.71 20.70
C ARG A 600 21.71 46.77 20.42
N SER A 601 22.99 46.46 20.65
CA SER A 601 24.08 47.43 20.47
C SER A 601 24.23 47.92 19.01
N VAL A 602 23.74 47.15 18.04
CA VAL A 602 23.69 47.56 16.63
C VAL A 602 22.42 48.32 16.28
N ARG A 603 21.24 47.95 16.81
CA ARG A 603 20.04 48.80 16.64
C ARG A 603 20.23 50.21 17.19
N GLU A 604 20.97 50.37 18.28
CA GLU A 604 21.36 51.69 18.79
C GLU A 604 22.38 52.39 17.89
N ARG A 605 23.31 51.67 17.24
CA ARG A 605 24.28 52.25 16.29
C ARG A 605 23.64 52.64 14.95
N ASP A 606 22.71 51.84 14.43
CA ASP A 606 21.98 52.14 13.19
C ASP A 606 20.95 53.25 13.39
N ALA A 607 20.36 53.36 14.59
CA ALA A 607 19.57 54.54 14.97
C ALA A 607 20.41 55.81 15.10
N ILE A 608 21.73 55.70 15.35
CA ILE A 608 22.67 56.82 15.41
C ILE A 608 23.27 57.15 14.03
N LEU A 609 23.19 56.26 13.04
CA LEU A 609 23.63 56.50 11.65
C LEU A 609 22.52 57.07 10.73
N ILE A 610 21.30 57.26 11.23
CA ILE A 610 20.18 57.95 10.55
C ILE A 610 19.85 59.30 11.26
N PHE A 611 20.87 59.95 11.84
CA PHE A 611 20.78 61.34 12.32
C PHE A 611 21.91 62.22 11.77
#